data_AF-A0A3R9P6K1-F1
#
_entry.id   AF-A0A3R9P6K1-F1
#
_cell.length_a   1.000
_cell.length_b   1.000
_cell.length_c   1.000
_cell.angle_alpha   90.00
_cell.angle_beta   90.00
_cell.angle_gamma   90.00
#
_symmetry.space_group_name_H-M   'P 1'
#
loop_
_entity.id
_entity.type
_entity.pdbx_description
1 polymer ?
#
loop_
_entity_poly.entity_id
_entity_poly.type
_entity_poly.pdbx_seq_one_letter_code
_entity_poly.pdbx_strand_id
1 'polypeptide(L)'
;MNPILKKLNLKEGSTVFVQNFPADLSALRADLQALAVVTETLDQPVEAALVFATTQQQINETAPALATQAPGDATVWFAYPKGSSKKYRCDFNRDTGWAVLGELGFEPVRMVAIDADWTALRFRRVSYVKQLSRSRALSAEGQQRLADSGQ
;
A
#
# COMPACT_ATOMS: atom_id res chain seq x y z
N MET A 1 -15.32 6.42 -14.11
CA MET A 1 -14.36 5.86 -13.14
C MET A 1 -13.21 6.85 -12.95
N ASN A 2 -12.95 7.27 -11.71
CA ASN A 2 -11.88 8.20 -11.36
C ASN A 2 -10.49 7.66 -11.83
N PRO A 3 -9.67 8.46 -12.56
CA PRO A 3 -8.37 8.00 -13.07
C PRO A 3 -7.37 7.54 -11.99
N ILE A 4 -7.42 8.13 -10.79
CA ILE A 4 -6.55 7.74 -9.68
C ILE A 4 -6.94 6.36 -9.15
N LEU A 5 -8.22 6.08 -8.94
CA LEU A 5 -8.69 4.76 -8.50
C LEU A 5 -8.32 3.66 -9.50
N LYS A 6 -8.41 3.95 -10.81
CA LYS A 6 -7.91 3.06 -11.87
C LYS A 6 -6.40 2.81 -11.76
N LYS A 7 -5.60 3.86 -11.52
CA LYS A 7 -4.15 3.73 -11.33
C LYS A 7 -3.79 2.91 -10.09
N LEU A 8 -4.57 3.05 -9.01
CA LEU A 8 -4.46 2.27 -7.79
C LEU A 8 -4.96 0.81 -7.95
N ASN A 9 -5.42 0.40 -9.13
CA ASN A 9 -5.89 -0.96 -9.38
C ASN A 9 -7.03 -1.42 -8.43
N LEU A 10 -7.84 -0.48 -7.92
CA LEU A 10 -9.02 -0.80 -7.12
C LEU A 10 -10.14 -1.27 -8.04
N LYS A 11 -10.79 -2.37 -7.69
CA LYS A 11 -11.80 -3.03 -8.52
C LYS A 11 -13.19 -2.63 -8.07
N GLU A 12 -14.09 -2.52 -9.04
CA GLU A 12 -15.51 -2.34 -8.78
C GLU A 12 -16.07 -3.49 -7.93
N GLY A 13 -16.88 -3.16 -6.92
CA GLY A 13 -17.51 -4.13 -6.01
C GLY A 13 -16.58 -4.78 -4.98
N SER A 14 -15.27 -4.50 -5.01
CA SER A 14 -14.33 -5.10 -4.05
C SER A 14 -14.49 -4.54 -2.63
N THR A 15 -14.13 -5.34 -1.62
CA THR A 15 -14.01 -4.83 -0.24
C THR A 15 -12.67 -4.15 -0.04
N VAL A 16 -12.69 -2.85 0.26
CA VAL A 16 -11.50 -1.99 0.40
C VAL A 16 -11.39 -1.49 1.83
N PHE A 17 -10.34 -1.92 2.53
CA PHE A 17 -9.95 -1.33 3.80
C PHE A 17 -9.35 0.05 3.59
N VAL A 18 -9.82 1.04 4.35
CA VAL A 18 -9.33 2.41 4.33
C VAL A 18 -8.98 2.84 5.74
N GLN A 19 -7.84 3.51 5.91
CA GLN A 19 -7.45 4.06 7.21
C GLN A 19 -6.76 5.41 7.05
N ASN A 20 -7.03 6.31 8.00
CA ASN A 20 -6.48 7.67 8.09
C ASN A 20 -6.68 8.52 6.82
N PHE A 21 -7.78 8.29 6.09
CA PHE A 21 -8.03 8.95 4.81
C PHE A 21 -8.08 10.49 4.99
N PRO A 22 -7.25 11.27 4.27
CA PRO A 22 -7.16 12.72 4.44
C PRO A 22 -8.47 13.43 4.10
N ALA A 23 -8.89 14.38 4.94
CA ALA A 23 -10.17 15.09 4.78
C ALA A 23 -10.24 15.94 3.49
N ASP A 24 -9.10 16.43 3.01
CA ASP A 24 -8.95 17.18 1.77
C ASP A 24 -9.02 16.30 0.51
N LEU A 25 -8.96 14.98 0.66
CA LEU A 25 -9.20 14.03 -0.41
C LEU A 25 -10.67 13.54 -0.46
N SER A 26 -11.60 14.27 0.15
CA SER A 26 -13.02 13.89 0.26
C SER A 26 -13.68 13.51 -1.08
N ALA A 27 -13.34 14.20 -2.17
CA ALA A 27 -13.84 13.85 -3.51
C ALA A 27 -13.36 12.45 -3.97
N LEU A 28 -12.09 12.13 -3.74
CA LEU A 28 -11.54 10.79 -4.02
C LEU A 28 -12.19 9.73 -3.12
N ARG A 29 -12.49 10.07 -1.85
CA ARG A 29 -13.22 9.19 -0.94
C ARG A 29 -14.62 8.88 -1.44
N ALA A 30 -15.36 9.89 -1.91
CA ALA A 30 -16.69 9.71 -2.48
C ALA A 30 -16.65 8.81 -3.73
N ASP A 31 -15.71 9.04 -4.64
CA ASP A 31 -15.52 8.20 -5.82
C ASP A 31 -15.17 6.74 -5.46
N LEU A 32 -14.39 6.53 -4.38
CA LEU A 32 -14.06 5.20 -3.88
C LEU A 32 -15.29 4.49 -3.32
N GLN A 33 -16.12 5.20 -2.54
CA GLN A 33 -17.38 4.67 -1.99
C GLN A 33 -18.40 4.33 -3.08
N ALA A 34 -18.37 5.05 -4.21
CA ALA A 34 -19.20 4.72 -5.37
C ALA A 34 -18.68 3.50 -6.16
N LEU A 35 -17.39 3.20 -6.08
CA LEU A 35 -16.75 2.09 -6.79
C LEU A 35 -16.81 0.77 -6.00
N ALA A 36 -16.67 0.82 -4.68
CA ALA A 36 -16.31 -0.33 -3.85
C ALA A 36 -16.95 -0.27 -2.47
N VAL A 37 -16.99 -1.43 -1.79
CA VAL A 37 -17.43 -1.51 -0.38
C VAL A 37 -16.27 -1.05 0.51
N VAL A 38 -16.39 0.13 1.09
CA VAL A 38 -15.35 0.70 1.96
C VAL A 38 -15.58 0.28 3.41
N THR A 39 -14.53 -0.24 4.05
CA THR A 39 -14.50 -0.54 5.49
C THR A 39 -13.33 0.20 6.15
N GLU A 40 -13.52 0.60 7.41
CA GLU A 40 -12.46 1.19 8.26
C GLU A 40 -12.01 0.22 9.37
N THR A 41 -12.49 -1.02 9.32
CA THR A 41 -12.14 -2.10 10.25
C THR A 41 -11.53 -3.28 9.51
N LEU A 42 -10.66 -4.03 10.20
CA LEU A 42 -10.05 -5.26 9.73
C LEU A 42 -10.62 -6.47 10.47
N ASP A 43 -11.95 -6.54 10.58
CA ASP A 43 -12.69 -7.61 11.21
C ASP A 43 -13.00 -8.78 10.25
N GLN A 44 -12.98 -8.52 8.95
CA GLN A 44 -13.17 -9.51 7.87
C GLN A 44 -12.06 -9.41 6.82
N PRO A 45 -11.84 -10.46 6.01
CA PRO A 45 -10.92 -10.40 4.88
C PRO A 45 -11.29 -9.30 3.87
N VAL A 46 -10.28 -8.63 3.33
CA VAL A 46 -10.40 -7.56 2.34
C VAL A 46 -9.62 -7.90 1.06
N GLU A 47 -10.11 -7.40 -0.07
CA GLU A 47 -9.49 -7.63 -1.38
C GLU A 47 -8.49 -6.53 -1.75
N ALA A 48 -8.64 -5.36 -1.13
CA ALA A 48 -7.71 -4.24 -1.27
C ALA A 48 -7.62 -3.41 0.01
N ALA A 49 -6.55 -2.64 0.11
CA ALA A 49 -6.36 -1.68 1.18
C ALA A 49 -5.72 -0.39 0.64
N LEU A 50 -6.15 0.73 1.20
CA LEU A 50 -5.57 2.05 1.00
C LEU A 50 -5.40 2.74 2.35
N VAL A 51 -4.20 2.60 2.91
CA VAL A 51 -3.82 3.15 4.22
C VAL A 51 -3.03 4.42 4.01
N PHE A 52 -3.43 5.51 4.66
CA PHE A 52 -2.62 6.73 4.72
C PHE A 52 -1.80 6.72 6.02
N ALA A 53 -0.51 6.98 5.92
CA ALA A 53 0.38 7.00 7.08
C ALA A 53 1.31 8.20 7.00
N THR A 54 1.48 8.87 8.14
CA THR A 54 2.46 9.94 8.34
C THR A 54 3.51 9.55 9.36
N THR A 55 3.24 8.57 10.24
CA THR A 55 4.20 8.11 11.25
C THR A 55 4.60 6.67 11.05
N GLN A 56 5.81 6.32 11.53
CA GLN A 56 6.26 4.92 11.51
C GLN A 56 5.37 4.02 12.36
N GLN A 57 4.85 4.55 13.48
CA GLN A 57 3.96 3.83 14.37
C GLN A 57 2.70 3.34 13.66
N GLN A 58 2.06 4.19 12.85
CA GLN A 58 0.87 3.82 12.08
C GLN A 58 1.14 2.64 11.14
N ILE A 59 2.31 2.60 10.49
CA ILE A 59 2.69 1.47 9.64
C ILE A 59 2.84 0.20 10.50
N ASN A 60 3.56 0.30 11.61
CA ASN A 60 3.85 -0.84 12.49
C ASN A 60 2.58 -1.44 13.12
N GLU A 61 1.59 -0.61 13.44
CA GLU A 61 0.31 -1.05 14.01
C GLU A 61 -0.61 -1.68 12.94
N THR A 62 -0.68 -1.09 11.75
CA THR A 62 -1.61 -1.52 10.71
C THR A 62 -1.11 -2.72 9.93
N ALA A 63 0.19 -2.78 9.62
CA ALA A 63 0.73 -3.78 8.69
C ALA A 63 0.47 -5.24 9.14
N PRO A 64 0.64 -5.63 10.42
CA PRO A 64 0.39 -7.02 10.84
C PRO A 64 -1.07 -7.45 10.72
N ALA A 65 -2.01 -6.59 11.13
CA ALA A 65 -3.44 -6.86 11.02
C ALA A 65 -3.86 -6.96 9.54
N LEU A 66 -3.38 -6.03 8.72
CA LEU A 66 -3.66 -6.02 7.29
C LEU A 66 -3.06 -7.23 6.59
N ALA A 67 -1.84 -7.66 6.96
CA ALA A 67 -1.23 -8.86 6.40
C ALA A 67 -2.04 -10.14 6.73
N THR A 68 -2.74 -10.18 7.85
CA THR A 68 -3.65 -11.30 8.16
C THR A 68 -4.93 -11.22 7.31
N GLN A 69 -5.51 -10.03 7.21
CA GLN A 69 -6.83 -9.82 6.60
C GLN A 69 -6.80 -9.53 5.10
N ALA A 70 -5.63 -9.43 4.48
CA ALA A 70 -5.44 -9.32 3.03
C ALA A 70 -4.81 -10.62 2.48
N PRO A 71 -5.58 -11.73 2.41
CA PRO A 71 -5.05 -13.01 1.93
C PRO A 71 -4.78 -12.97 0.42
N GLY A 72 -3.94 -13.89 -0.04
CA GLY A 72 -3.65 -14.06 -1.46
C GLY A 72 -2.99 -12.83 -2.12
N ASP A 73 -3.43 -12.49 -3.32
CA ASP A 73 -2.90 -11.37 -4.13
C ASP A 73 -3.70 -10.06 -3.95
N ALA A 74 -4.06 -9.76 -2.70
CA ALA A 74 -4.79 -8.54 -2.37
C ALA A 74 -4.02 -7.27 -2.79
N THR A 75 -4.76 -6.22 -3.16
CA THR A 75 -4.17 -4.95 -3.62
C THR A 75 -3.88 -4.04 -2.42
N VAL A 76 -2.66 -4.08 -1.90
CA VAL A 76 -2.26 -3.34 -0.69
C VAL A 76 -1.51 -2.06 -1.05
N TRP A 77 -2.03 -0.91 -0.63
CA TRP A 77 -1.40 0.40 -0.78
C TRP A 77 -1.17 1.08 0.56
N PHE A 78 0.03 1.64 0.73
CA PHE A 78 0.33 2.63 1.75
C PHE A 78 0.63 3.96 1.07
N ALA A 79 -0.17 4.98 1.40
CA ALA A 79 0.02 6.35 0.97
C ALA A 79 0.76 7.15 2.04
N TYR A 80 1.75 7.93 1.60
CA TYR A 80 2.56 8.77 2.46
C TYR A 80 2.75 10.15 1.84
N PRO A 81 2.96 11.20 2.66
CA PRO A 81 3.27 12.53 2.17
C PRO A 81 4.52 12.54 1.30
N LYS A 82 4.47 13.26 0.19
CA LYS A 82 5.67 13.58 -0.59
C LYS A 82 6.57 14.48 0.24
N GLY A 83 7.88 14.34 0.06
CA GLY A 83 8.85 15.28 0.65
C GLY A 83 8.66 16.73 0.17
N SER A 84 8.01 16.93 -0.98
CA SER A 84 7.64 18.26 -1.51
C SER A 84 6.35 18.82 -0.93
N SER A 85 5.59 18.05 -0.12
CA SER A 85 4.35 18.53 0.48
C SER A 85 4.65 19.70 1.41
N LYS A 86 3.86 20.77 1.29
CA LYS A 86 3.92 21.90 2.24
C LYS A 86 2.95 21.71 3.41
N LYS A 87 1.97 20.81 3.25
CA LYS A 87 0.86 20.60 4.18
C LYS A 87 1.13 19.45 5.15
N TYR A 88 1.77 18.39 4.67
CA TYR A 88 2.01 17.18 5.44
C TYR A 88 3.51 16.94 5.66
N ARG A 89 3.82 16.21 6.73
CA ARG A 89 5.15 15.73 7.08
C ARG A 89 5.03 14.25 7.42
N CYS A 90 6.11 13.50 7.21
CA CYS A 90 6.17 12.12 7.63
C CYS A 90 7.57 11.72 8.08
N ASP A 91 7.62 10.72 8.96
CA ASP A 91 8.86 10.24 9.60
C ASP A 91 9.72 9.38 8.65
N PHE A 92 9.14 8.98 7.51
CA PHE A 92 9.73 8.07 6.54
C PHE A 92 9.55 8.60 5.11
N ASN A 93 10.06 7.87 4.12
CA ASN A 93 9.92 8.25 2.72
C ASN A 93 9.75 7.01 1.82
N ARG A 94 9.81 7.20 0.50
CA ARG A 94 9.68 6.14 -0.51
C ARG A 94 10.61 4.94 -0.32
N ASP A 95 11.75 5.13 0.33
CA ASP A 95 12.82 4.14 0.47
C ASP A 95 13.06 3.71 1.94
N THR A 96 12.38 4.33 2.92
CA THR A 96 12.55 4.03 4.36
C THR A 96 11.24 3.68 5.05
N GLY A 97 11.31 3.01 6.21
CA GLY A 97 10.15 2.74 7.07
C GLY A 97 9.30 1.53 6.69
N TRP A 98 9.63 0.84 5.59
CA TRP A 98 8.84 -0.28 5.09
C TRP A 98 9.23 -1.66 5.62
N ALA A 99 10.27 -1.77 6.46
CA ALA A 99 10.87 -3.04 6.89
C ALA A 99 9.84 -4.07 7.42
N VAL A 100 8.89 -3.62 8.23
CA VAL A 100 7.80 -4.46 8.77
C VAL A 100 6.98 -5.15 7.67
N LEU A 101 6.75 -4.50 6.52
CA LEU A 101 6.07 -5.14 5.40
C LEU A 101 6.92 -6.23 4.76
N GLY A 102 8.26 -6.07 4.73
CA GLY A 102 9.19 -7.10 4.30
C GLY A 102 9.18 -8.33 5.19
N GLU A 103 9.18 -8.12 6.51
CA GLU A 103 9.05 -9.18 7.51
C GLU A 103 7.75 -9.97 7.35
N LEU A 104 6.68 -9.29 6.87
CA LEU A 104 5.38 -9.88 6.55
C LEU A 104 5.30 -10.49 5.13
N GLY A 105 6.42 -10.57 4.41
CA GLY A 105 6.51 -11.20 3.10
C GLY A 105 6.03 -10.33 1.93
N PHE A 106 6.01 -9.01 2.09
CA PHE A 106 5.64 -8.09 1.01
C PHE A 106 6.86 -7.43 0.36
N GLU A 107 6.71 -7.17 -0.94
CA GLU A 107 7.64 -6.38 -1.73
C GLU A 107 6.96 -5.12 -2.29
N PRO A 108 7.65 -3.98 -2.32
CA PRO A 108 7.18 -2.81 -3.03
C PRO A 108 7.26 -3.03 -4.55
N VAL A 109 6.14 -2.88 -5.25
CA VAL A 109 6.04 -3.19 -6.69
C VAL A 109 5.68 -2.01 -7.58
N ARG A 110 5.07 -0.95 -7.04
CA ARG A 110 4.62 0.19 -7.85
C ARG A 110 4.38 1.43 -7.00
N MET A 111 4.66 2.62 -7.54
CA MET A 111 4.24 3.89 -6.93
C MET A 111 3.24 4.63 -7.82
N VAL A 112 2.33 5.38 -7.19
CA VAL A 112 1.35 6.24 -7.84
C VAL A 112 1.26 7.55 -7.07
N ALA A 113 1.48 8.69 -7.74
CA ALA A 113 1.10 9.99 -7.18
C ALA A 113 -0.43 10.09 -7.14
N ILE A 114 -1.00 10.31 -5.96
CA ILE A 114 -2.44 10.53 -5.78
C ILE A 114 -2.78 11.96 -6.20
N ASP A 115 -2.06 12.94 -5.65
CA ASP A 115 -2.23 14.36 -5.91
C ASP A 115 -0.89 15.10 -5.75
N ALA A 116 -0.89 16.39 -5.39
CA ALA A 116 0.32 17.16 -5.13
C ALA A 116 1.05 16.74 -3.84
N ASP A 117 0.33 16.22 -2.85
CA ASP A 117 0.82 16.00 -1.48
C ASP A 117 1.08 14.53 -1.16
N TRP A 118 0.39 13.59 -1.81
CA TRP A 118 0.41 12.17 -1.46
C TRP A 118 0.94 11.28 -2.58
N THR A 119 1.75 10.28 -2.19
CA THR A 119 2.15 9.16 -3.05
C THR A 119 1.76 7.85 -2.40
N ALA A 120 1.15 6.95 -3.17
CA ALA A 120 0.87 5.58 -2.76
C ALA A 120 1.97 4.63 -3.25
N LEU A 121 2.46 3.77 -2.37
CA LEU A 121 3.36 2.66 -2.67
C LEU A 121 2.58 1.35 -2.53
N ARG A 122 2.55 0.56 -3.59
CA ARG A 122 1.91 -0.76 -3.63
C ARG A 122 2.86 -1.79 -3.09
N PHE A 123 2.34 -2.59 -2.18
CA PHE A 123 2.98 -3.78 -1.65
C PHE A 123 2.26 -5.01 -2.19
N ARG A 124 3.04 -6.02 -2.56
CA ARG A 124 2.51 -7.29 -3.05
C ARG A 124 3.27 -8.42 -2.38
N ARG A 125 2.57 -9.47 -1.98
CA ARG A 125 3.22 -10.67 -1.44
C ARG A 125 4.22 -11.21 -2.44
N VAL A 126 5.43 -11.48 -1.98
CA VAL A 126 6.55 -11.93 -2.78
C VAL A 126 6.21 -13.17 -3.63
N SER A 127 5.44 -14.12 -3.08
CA SER A 127 4.98 -15.33 -3.78
C SER A 127 4.10 -15.05 -5.00
N TYR A 128 3.46 -13.87 -5.08
CA TYR A 128 2.67 -13.44 -6.23
C TYR A 128 3.48 -12.56 -7.21
N VAL A 129 4.66 -12.10 -6.84
CA VAL A 129 5.54 -11.29 -7.71
C VAL A 129 6.24 -12.22 -8.71
N LYS A 130 5.93 -12.06 -10.01
CA LYS A 130 6.51 -12.88 -11.09
C LYS A 130 8.00 -12.62 -11.29
N GLN A 131 8.39 -11.34 -11.38
CA GLN A 131 9.78 -10.90 -11.53
C GLN A 131 10.07 -9.80 -10.52
N LEU A 132 11.18 -9.96 -9.80
CA LEU A 132 11.74 -8.92 -8.95
C LEU A 132 12.63 -8.03 -9.81
N SER A 133 12.25 -6.77 -9.99
CA SER A 133 12.98 -5.80 -10.82
C SER A 133 13.81 -4.81 -10.00
N ARG A 134 13.83 -4.95 -8.67
CA ARG A 134 14.63 -4.10 -7.78
C ARG A 134 15.99 -4.73 -7.51
N SER A 135 17.01 -3.89 -7.33
CA SER A 135 18.35 -4.31 -6.94
C SER A 135 18.43 -4.88 -5.52
N ARG A 136 17.45 -4.57 -4.67
CA ARG A 136 17.32 -5.09 -3.31
C ARG A 136 15.87 -5.42 -3.02
N ALA A 137 15.66 -6.57 -2.41
CA ALA A 137 14.38 -7.04 -1.92
C ALA A 137 14.22 -6.73 -0.42
N LEU A 138 12.99 -6.50 -0.01
CA LEU A 138 12.65 -6.15 1.37
C LEU A 138 12.44 -7.39 2.24
N SER A 139 11.87 -8.45 1.67
CA SER A 139 11.56 -9.72 2.33
C SER A 139 12.70 -10.73 2.20
N ALA A 140 12.79 -11.67 3.16
CA ALA A 140 13.78 -12.74 3.12
C ALA A 140 13.63 -13.63 1.88
N GLU A 141 12.40 -14.01 1.51
CA GLU A 141 12.13 -14.77 0.28
C GLU A 141 12.54 -13.97 -0.97
N GLY A 142 12.27 -12.67 -0.99
CA GLY A 142 12.68 -11.82 -2.10
C GLY A 142 14.20 -11.74 -2.24
N GLN A 143 14.93 -11.66 -1.12
CA GLN A 143 16.40 -11.65 -1.10
C GLN A 143 16.96 -12.97 -1.62
N GLN A 144 16.40 -14.11 -1.22
CA GLN A 144 16.80 -15.41 -1.73
C GLN A 144 16.60 -15.50 -3.25
N ARG A 145 15.43 -15.11 -3.75
CA ARG A 145 15.12 -15.14 -5.19
C ARG A 145 16.06 -14.25 -6.01
N LEU A 146 16.48 -13.10 -5.48
CA LEU A 146 17.47 -12.25 -6.14
C LEU A 146 18.86 -12.90 -6.17
N ALA A 147 19.26 -13.58 -5.10
CA ALA A 147 20.53 -14.31 -5.05
C ALA A 147 20.55 -15.47 -6.07
N ASP A 148 19.44 -16.22 -6.18
CA ASP A 148 19.32 -17.35 -7.10
C ASP A 148 19.30 -16.91 -8.58
N SER A 149 18.79 -15.71 -8.86
CA SER A 149 18.71 -15.18 -10.24
C SER A 149 20.02 -14.54 -10.73
N GLY A 150 21.00 -14.36 -9.83
CA GLY A 150 22.31 -13.78 -10.13
C GLY A 150 23.43 -14.82 -10.32
N GLN A 151 23.12 -16.11 -10.14
CA GLN A 151 23.98 -17.25 -10.49
C GLN A 151 23.67 -17.74 -11.90
#